data_AF-A0A7Y5SJE6-F1
#
_entry.id   AF-A0A7Y5SJE6-F1
#
_cell.length_a   1.000
_cell.length_b   1.000
_cell.length_c   1.000
_cell.angle_alpha   90.00
_cell.angle_beta   90.00
_cell.angle_gamma   90.00
#
_symmetry.space_group_name_H-M   'P 1'
#
loop_
_entity.id
_entity.type
_entity.pdbx_description
1 polymer ?
#
loop_
_entity_poly.entity_id
_entity_poly.type
_entity_poly.pdbx_seq_one_letter_code
_entity_poly.pdbx_strand_id
1 'polypeptide(L)'
;MHEILDSLRGYLLENWPELLWIVAAAGVASYLAGRRARSRWRRRDFLDRLNVTLSSIDDGTLRIRTILEMDCEQIFLNATAAKSVVALARRTTADDPILPIPKEDCWQYLNAVLNEISERFADGHIKRDLGLPVQRGQYVLCLTCERAGPVRTQKVRGMLIRKSLLTAFPREEPRYESSWHVTRWKTLQQLAEQYAKNPHRFLELEICL
;
A
#
# COMPACT_ATOMS: atom_id res chain seq x y z
N MET A 1 -30.23 -21.71 -40.95
CA MET A 1 -29.97 -22.49 -39.71
C MET A 1 -29.24 -23.80 -40.00
N HIS A 2 -29.72 -24.64 -40.94
CA HIS A 2 -29.04 -25.90 -41.29
C HIS A 2 -27.63 -25.67 -41.87
N GLU A 3 -27.46 -24.74 -42.82
CA GLU A 3 -26.13 -24.44 -43.39
C GLU A 3 -25.10 -23.93 -42.37
N ILE A 4 -25.55 -23.18 -41.36
CA ILE A 4 -24.69 -22.66 -40.29
C ILE A 4 -24.25 -23.82 -39.37
N LEU A 5 -25.16 -24.75 -39.07
CA LEU A 5 -24.88 -25.94 -38.27
C LEU A 5 -23.94 -26.91 -38.99
N ASP A 6 -24.11 -27.10 -40.30
CA ASP A 6 -23.25 -27.97 -41.09
C ASP A 6 -21.85 -27.36 -41.27
N SER A 7 -21.76 -26.04 -41.47
CA SER A 7 -20.49 -25.31 -41.49
C SER A 7 -19.75 -25.37 -40.15
N LEU A 8 -20.46 -25.16 -39.03
CA LEU A 8 -19.89 -25.33 -37.69
C LEU A 8 -19.43 -26.77 -37.44
N ARG A 9 -20.19 -27.76 -37.89
CA ARG A 9 -19.83 -29.18 -37.75
C ARG A 9 -18.59 -29.53 -38.55
N GLY A 10 -18.47 -29.03 -39.78
CA GLY A 10 -17.29 -29.19 -40.62
C GLY A 10 -16.04 -28.59 -39.96
N TYR A 11 -16.16 -27.33 -39.49
CA TYR A 11 -15.08 -26.63 -38.81
C TYR A 11 -14.65 -27.33 -37.51
N LEU A 12 -15.61 -27.82 -36.71
CA LEU A 12 -15.33 -28.57 -35.49
C LEU A 12 -14.61 -29.88 -35.76
N LEU A 13 -14.98 -30.62 -36.82
CA LEU A 13 -14.34 -31.89 -37.18
C LEU A 13 -12.92 -31.71 -37.71
N GLU A 14 -12.67 -30.63 -38.46
CA GLU A 14 -11.36 -30.33 -39.04
C GLU A 14 -10.38 -29.81 -37.98
N ASN A 15 -10.86 -29.02 -37.00
CA ASN A 15 -10.02 -28.35 -36.01
C ASN A 15 -10.16 -28.94 -34.59
N TRP A 16 -10.80 -30.10 -34.42
CA TRP A 16 -11.02 -30.70 -33.09
C TRP A 16 -9.75 -30.88 -32.23
N PRO A 17 -8.55 -31.21 -32.80
CA PRO A 17 -7.34 -31.36 -31.99
C PRO A 17 -6.83 -30.02 -31.46
N GLU A 18 -6.93 -28.96 -32.28
CA GLU A 18 -6.53 -27.60 -31.91
C GLU A 18 -7.48 -27.02 -30.86
N LEU A 19 -8.78 -27.25 -31.02
CA LEU A 19 -9.79 -26.86 -30.04
C LEU A 19 -9.58 -27.56 -28.70
N LEU A 20 -9.22 -28.85 -28.70
CA LEU A 20 -8.84 -29.56 -27.48
C LEU A 20 -7.62 -28.96 -26.81
N TRP A 21 -6.59 -28.59 -27.58
CA TRP A 21 -5.41 -27.92 -27.03
C TRP A 21 -5.75 -26.56 -26.42
N ILE A 22 -6.61 -25.77 -27.04
CA ILE A 22 -7.08 -24.48 -26.52
C ILE A 22 -7.83 -24.68 -25.20
N VAL A 23 -8.77 -25.63 -25.15
CA VAL A 23 -9.55 -25.94 -23.94
C VAL A 23 -8.64 -26.47 -22.83
N ALA A 24 -7.70 -27.35 -23.15
CA ALA A 24 -6.74 -27.88 -22.18
C ALA A 24 -5.83 -26.78 -21.62
N ALA A 25 -5.27 -25.93 -22.49
CA ALA A 25 -4.41 -24.81 -22.09
C ALA A 25 -5.18 -23.79 -21.23
N ALA A 26 -6.40 -23.43 -21.64
CA ALA A 26 -7.26 -22.53 -20.88
C ALA A 26 -7.65 -23.14 -19.52
N GLY A 27 -7.93 -24.44 -19.47
CA GLY A 27 -8.22 -25.18 -18.25
C GLY A 27 -7.05 -25.20 -17.27
N VAL A 28 -5.84 -25.51 -17.75
CA VAL A 28 -4.61 -25.49 -16.96
C VAL A 28 -4.32 -24.08 -16.45
N ALA A 29 -4.40 -23.06 -17.32
CA ALA A 29 -4.19 -21.66 -16.94
C ALA A 29 -5.18 -21.21 -15.85
N SER A 30 -6.46 -21.53 -16.02
CA SER A 30 -7.54 -21.21 -15.07
C SER A 30 -7.35 -21.90 -13.72
N TYR A 31 -6.96 -23.19 -13.74
CA TYR A 31 -6.66 -23.95 -12.54
C TYR A 31 -5.46 -23.37 -11.77
N LEU A 32 -4.37 -23.05 -12.47
CA LEU A 32 -3.19 -22.44 -11.87
C LEU A 32 -3.48 -21.04 -11.30
N ALA A 33 -4.25 -20.21 -12.03
CA ALA A 33 -4.69 -18.90 -11.56
C ALA A 33 -5.57 -19.02 -10.29
N GLY A 34 -6.55 -19.92 -10.31
CA GLY A 34 -7.42 -20.20 -9.17
C GLY A 34 -6.67 -20.72 -7.95
N ARG A 35 -5.69 -21.61 -8.14
CA ARG A 35 -4.84 -22.11 -7.04
C ARG A 35 -4.00 -21.00 -6.42
N ARG A 36 -3.41 -20.10 -7.22
CA ARG A 36 -2.67 -18.93 -6.73
C ARG A 36 -3.57 -17.97 -5.96
N ALA A 37 -4.77 -17.68 -6.46
CA ALA A 37 -5.75 -16.84 -5.77
C ALA A 37 -6.17 -17.43 -4.40
N ARG A 38 -6.48 -18.74 -4.35
CA ARG A 38 -6.80 -19.43 -3.08
C ARG A 38 -5.62 -19.44 -2.11
N SER A 39 -4.39 -19.62 -2.59
CA SER A 39 -3.20 -19.56 -1.74
C SER A 39 -2.97 -18.15 -1.17
N ARG A 40 -3.18 -17.09 -1.95
CA ARG A 40 -3.10 -15.70 -1.48
C ARG A 40 -4.15 -15.41 -0.41
N TRP A 41 -5.40 -15.82 -0.65
CA TRP A 41 -6.49 -15.68 0.32
C TRP A 41 -6.20 -16.42 1.64
N ARG A 42 -5.63 -17.64 1.55
CA ARG A 42 -5.23 -18.42 2.74
C ARG A 42 -4.08 -17.79 3.51
N ARG A 43 -3.13 -17.14 2.82
CA ARG A 43 -1.98 -16.47 3.45
C ARG A 43 -2.34 -15.11 4.06
N ARG A 44 -3.46 -14.49 3.67
CA ARG A 44 -3.87 -13.14 4.13
C ARG A 44 -2.78 -12.07 3.94
N ASP A 45 -1.88 -12.30 2.98
CA ASP A 45 -0.83 -11.37 2.59
C ASP A 45 -1.39 -10.44 1.51
N PHE A 46 -1.84 -9.24 1.90
CA PHE A 46 -2.29 -8.21 0.97
C PHE A 46 -1.16 -7.20 0.72
N LEU A 47 0.03 -7.72 0.42
CA LEU A 47 1.21 -6.91 0.15
C LEU A 47 1.15 -6.25 -1.24
N ASP A 48 0.25 -6.72 -2.09
CA ASP A 48 -0.08 -6.15 -3.40
C ASP A 48 -0.94 -4.88 -3.30
N ARG A 49 -1.41 -4.52 -2.11
CA ARG A 49 -2.14 -3.27 -1.85
C ARG A 49 -1.38 -2.37 -0.89
N LEU A 50 -1.37 -1.08 -1.20
CA LEU A 50 -0.86 -0.05 -0.32
C LEU A 50 -2.03 0.58 0.44
N ASN A 51 -1.94 0.62 1.77
CA ASN A 51 -2.87 1.34 2.63
C ASN A 51 -2.18 2.58 3.20
N VAL A 52 -2.63 3.78 2.83
CA VAL A 52 -2.12 5.02 3.43
C VAL A 52 -2.93 5.33 4.68
N THR A 53 -2.27 5.46 5.82
CA THR A 53 -2.93 5.78 7.10
C THR A 53 -2.41 7.07 7.68
N LEU A 54 -3.33 7.92 8.14
CA LEU A 54 -3.05 8.99 9.07
C LEU A 54 -2.98 8.41 10.50
N SER A 55 -1.85 8.59 11.16
CA SER A 55 -1.68 8.26 12.58
C SER A 55 -1.61 9.55 13.40
N SER A 56 -2.47 9.66 14.41
CA SER A 56 -2.52 10.81 15.31
C SER A 56 -2.76 10.39 16.76
N ILE A 57 -2.34 11.21 17.70
CA ILE A 57 -2.76 11.11 19.09
C ILE A 57 -3.72 12.27 19.35
N ASP A 58 -4.95 11.94 19.74
CA ASP A 58 -6.00 12.91 20.06
C ASP A 58 -6.61 12.54 21.40
N ASP A 59 -6.70 13.49 22.32
CA ASP A 59 -7.13 13.28 23.73
C ASP A 59 -6.43 12.08 24.40
N GLY A 60 -5.11 11.98 24.23
CA GLY A 60 -4.30 10.89 24.78
C GLY A 60 -4.59 9.51 24.16
N THR A 61 -5.32 9.44 23.05
CA THR A 61 -5.69 8.20 22.35
C THR A 61 -5.05 8.13 20.98
N LEU A 62 -4.34 7.03 20.70
CA LEU A 62 -3.77 6.74 19.37
C LEU A 62 -4.87 6.33 18.40
N ARG A 63 -5.11 7.19 17.41
CA ARG A 63 -6.08 6.99 16.34
C ARG A 63 -5.37 6.69 15.03
N ILE A 64 -5.95 5.77 14.28
CA ILE A 64 -5.46 5.37 12.95
C ILE A 64 -6.63 5.50 11.98
N ARG A 65 -6.46 6.29 10.91
CA ARG A 65 -7.48 6.49 9.88
C ARG A 65 -6.89 6.21 8.51
N THR A 66 -7.59 5.42 7.70
CA THR A 66 -7.20 5.20 6.31
C THR A 66 -7.56 6.43 5.48
N ILE A 67 -6.57 6.94 4.74
CA ILE A 67 -6.74 8.03 3.76
C ILE A 67 -7.09 7.43 2.40
N LEU A 68 -6.39 6.37 1.99
CA LEU A 68 -6.68 5.60 0.78
C LEU A 68 -6.16 4.17 0.91
N GLU A 69 -6.73 3.27 0.11
CA GLU A 69 -6.22 1.91 -0.08
C GLU A 69 -6.37 1.53 -1.56
N MET A 70 -5.24 1.34 -2.25
CA MET A 70 -5.18 1.05 -3.68
C MET A 70 -4.15 -0.03 -3.98
N ASP A 71 -4.21 -0.60 -5.17
CA ASP A 71 -3.27 -1.63 -5.60
C ASP A 71 -1.90 -0.98 -5.87
N CYS A 72 -0.82 -1.64 -5.46
CA CYS A 72 0.54 -1.14 -5.65
C CYS A 72 0.83 -0.83 -7.13
N GLU A 73 0.28 -1.61 -8.06
CA GLU A 73 0.43 -1.38 -9.51
C GLU A 73 -0.26 -0.10 -10.02
N GLN A 74 -1.23 0.44 -9.27
CA GLN A 74 -1.89 1.71 -9.61
C GLN A 74 -1.13 2.93 -9.08
N ILE A 75 -0.36 2.76 -8.01
CA ILE A 75 0.35 3.86 -7.35
C ILE A 75 1.78 4.01 -7.88
N PHE A 76 2.50 2.90 -8.03
CA PHE A 76 3.90 2.94 -8.43
C PHE A 76 4.06 3.02 -9.94
N LEU A 77 5.15 3.66 -10.40
CA LEU A 77 5.42 4.01 -11.80
C LEU A 77 5.21 2.87 -12.82
N ASN A 78 5.45 1.63 -12.42
CA ASN A 78 5.22 0.44 -13.24
C ASN A 78 5.11 -0.82 -12.37
N ALA A 79 4.73 -1.93 -13.02
CA ALA A 79 4.59 -3.23 -12.35
C ALA A 79 5.89 -3.76 -11.72
N THR A 80 7.06 -3.37 -12.22
CA THR A 80 8.35 -3.77 -11.63
C THR A 80 8.57 -3.06 -10.29
N ALA A 81 8.30 -1.75 -10.22
CA ALA A 81 8.36 -0.98 -8.98
C ALA A 81 7.37 -1.53 -7.94
N ALA A 82 6.13 -1.85 -8.35
CA ALA A 82 5.15 -2.47 -7.47
C ALA A 82 5.63 -3.81 -6.90
N LYS A 83 6.21 -4.69 -7.73
CA LYS A 83 6.80 -5.96 -7.29
C LYS A 83 7.99 -5.76 -6.35
N SER A 84 8.84 -4.77 -6.61
CA SER A 84 9.96 -4.41 -5.73
C SER A 84 9.47 -3.99 -4.36
N VAL A 85 8.42 -3.17 -4.27
CA VAL A 85 7.81 -2.77 -2.98
C VAL A 85 7.31 -3.99 -2.20
N VAL A 86 6.64 -4.93 -2.87
CA VAL A 86 6.20 -6.19 -2.24
C VAL A 86 7.40 -7.00 -1.73
N ALA A 87 8.47 -7.09 -2.51
CA ALA A 87 9.69 -7.81 -2.13
C ALA A 87 10.39 -7.14 -0.93
N LEU A 88 10.48 -5.81 -0.91
CA LEU A 88 11.04 -5.02 0.18
C LEU A 88 10.19 -5.14 1.45
N ALA A 89 8.86 -5.12 1.32
CA ALA A 89 7.95 -5.32 2.43
C ALA A 89 8.12 -6.70 3.10
N ARG A 90 8.51 -7.74 2.35
CA ARG A 90 8.83 -9.06 2.91
C ARG A 90 10.12 -9.11 3.71
N ARG A 91 11.00 -8.11 3.56
CA ARG A 91 12.27 -8.01 4.27
C ARG A 91 12.17 -7.21 5.57
N THR A 92 11.02 -6.59 5.85
CA THR A 92 10.80 -5.89 7.12
C THR A 92 10.73 -6.89 8.28
N THR A 93 11.07 -6.42 9.48
CA THR A 93 11.03 -7.21 10.71
C THR A 93 10.15 -6.53 11.74
N ALA A 94 9.98 -7.14 12.92
CA ALA A 94 9.29 -6.49 14.03
C ALA A 94 10.08 -5.28 14.57
N ASP A 95 11.41 -5.31 14.42
CA ASP A 95 12.33 -4.30 14.94
C ASP A 95 12.66 -3.20 13.91
N ASP A 96 12.57 -3.50 12.61
CA ASP A 96 12.64 -2.52 11.52
C ASP A 96 11.42 -2.68 10.58
N PRO A 97 10.32 -1.96 10.84
CA PRO A 97 9.12 -2.04 10.03
C PRO A 97 9.21 -1.16 8.78
N ILE A 98 10.22 -0.31 8.64
CA ILE A 98 10.39 0.57 7.47
C ILE A 98 10.88 -0.26 6.29
N LEU A 99 10.31 -0.06 5.11
CA LEU A 99 10.77 -0.76 3.91
C LEU A 99 12.27 -0.46 3.67
N PRO A 100 13.12 -1.47 3.45
CA PRO A 100 14.56 -1.30 3.22
C PRO A 100 14.85 -0.88 1.77
N ILE A 101 14.29 0.25 1.36
CA ILE A 101 14.46 0.85 0.02
C ILE A 101 15.88 1.45 -0.06
N PRO A 102 16.63 1.22 -1.16
CA PRO A 102 17.90 1.89 -1.40
C PRO A 102 17.75 3.42 -1.40
N LYS A 103 18.75 4.13 -0.90
CA LYS A 103 18.69 5.59 -0.69
C LYS A 103 18.39 6.36 -1.98
N GLU A 104 18.97 5.90 -3.08
CA GLU A 104 18.81 6.41 -4.43
C GLU A 104 17.38 6.28 -4.97
N ASP A 105 16.64 5.27 -4.50
CA ASP A 105 15.29 4.97 -4.97
C ASP A 105 14.20 5.51 -4.02
N CYS A 106 14.54 5.81 -2.76
CA CYS A 106 13.59 6.25 -1.73
C CYS A 106 12.65 7.35 -2.21
N TRP A 107 13.21 8.39 -2.84
CA TRP A 107 12.42 9.52 -3.32
C TRP A 107 11.36 9.07 -4.35
N GLN A 108 11.71 8.19 -5.29
CA GLN A 108 10.77 7.76 -6.34
C GLN A 108 9.56 7.00 -5.75
N TYR A 109 9.81 6.09 -4.81
CA TYR A 109 8.74 5.33 -4.16
C TYR A 109 7.87 6.21 -3.26
N LEU A 110 8.47 7.12 -2.50
CA LEU A 110 7.72 8.03 -1.64
C LEU A 110 6.94 9.06 -2.45
N ASN A 111 7.52 9.59 -3.53
CA ASN A 111 6.89 10.58 -4.39
C ASN A 111 5.67 10.00 -5.13
N ALA A 112 5.70 8.72 -5.51
CA ALA A 112 4.54 8.03 -6.07
C ALA A 112 3.33 8.06 -5.11
N VAL A 113 3.56 7.80 -3.82
CA VAL A 113 2.51 7.87 -2.81
C VAL A 113 2.13 9.31 -2.46
N LEU A 114 3.09 10.25 -2.48
CA LEU A 114 2.82 11.68 -2.32
C LEU A 114 1.85 12.17 -3.38
N ASN A 115 2.04 11.81 -4.65
CA ASN A 115 1.17 12.25 -5.74
C ASN A 115 -0.29 11.85 -5.49
N GLU A 116 -0.52 10.60 -5.07
CA GLU A 116 -1.86 10.11 -4.71
C GLU A 116 -2.50 10.87 -3.54
N ILE A 117 -1.68 11.28 -2.56
CA ILE A 117 -2.14 12.11 -1.45
C ILE A 117 -2.47 13.52 -1.95
N SER A 118 -1.55 14.15 -2.68
CA SER A 118 -1.67 15.52 -3.18
C SER A 118 -2.90 15.70 -4.09
N GLU A 119 -3.19 14.74 -4.95
CA GLU A 119 -4.38 14.78 -5.82
C GLU A 119 -5.68 14.85 -5.00
N ARG A 120 -5.77 14.11 -3.90
CA ARG A 120 -6.95 14.09 -3.02
C ARG A 120 -7.14 15.38 -2.22
N PHE A 121 -6.06 16.12 -1.98
CA PHE A 121 -6.08 17.40 -1.26
C PHE A 121 -5.87 18.61 -2.18
N ALA A 122 -6.02 18.43 -3.50
CA ALA A 122 -5.75 19.47 -4.50
C ALA A 122 -6.62 20.72 -4.31
N ASP A 123 -7.89 20.57 -3.92
CA ASP A 123 -8.81 21.69 -3.66
C ASP A 123 -8.25 22.67 -2.62
N GLY A 124 -7.70 22.17 -1.52
CA GLY A 124 -7.07 23.02 -0.49
C GLY A 124 -5.84 23.76 -1.01
N HIS A 125 -5.06 23.13 -1.89
CA HIS A 125 -3.92 23.80 -2.52
C HIS A 125 -4.35 24.90 -3.49
N ILE A 126 -5.40 24.67 -4.28
CA ILE A 126 -5.99 25.67 -5.20
C ILE A 126 -6.58 26.84 -4.40
N LYS A 127 -7.36 26.57 -3.34
CA LYS A 127 -7.90 27.62 -2.46
C LYS A 127 -6.80 28.52 -1.91
N ARG A 128 -5.70 27.92 -1.43
CA ARG A 128 -4.55 28.67 -0.95
C ARG A 128 -3.92 29.55 -2.03
N ASP A 129 -3.75 29.01 -3.23
CA ASP A 129 -3.19 29.74 -4.38
C ASP A 129 -4.05 30.97 -4.73
N LEU A 130 -5.37 30.83 -4.62
CA LEU A 130 -6.34 31.92 -4.79
C LEU A 130 -6.41 32.89 -3.59
N GLY A 131 -5.58 32.72 -2.57
CA GLY A 131 -5.57 33.56 -1.36
C GLY A 131 -6.76 33.33 -0.42
N LEU A 132 -7.51 32.23 -0.59
CA LEU A 132 -8.61 31.87 0.29
C LEU A 132 -8.09 31.28 1.61
N PRO A 133 -8.84 31.43 2.72
CA PRO A 133 -8.45 30.86 4.00
C PRO A 133 -8.47 29.33 3.94
N VAL A 134 -7.35 28.71 4.34
CA VAL A 134 -7.20 27.25 4.44
C VAL A 134 -6.49 26.89 5.75
N GLN A 135 -6.74 25.68 6.23
CA GLN A 135 -5.94 25.08 7.31
C GLN A 135 -4.77 24.33 6.71
N ARG A 136 -3.58 24.51 7.31
CA ARG A 136 -2.33 23.88 6.85
C ARG A 136 -1.81 22.93 7.90
N GLY A 137 -1.32 21.77 7.46
CA GLY A 137 -0.65 20.81 8.32
C GLY A 137 0.61 20.27 7.65
N GLN A 138 1.70 20.21 8.42
CA GLN A 138 2.96 19.61 8.00
C GLN A 138 3.01 18.15 8.44
N TYR A 139 3.22 17.26 7.48
CA TYR A 139 3.22 15.82 7.66
C TYR A 139 4.52 15.21 7.16
N VAL A 140 4.76 13.99 7.62
CA VAL A 140 5.84 13.12 7.17
C VAL A 140 5.21 11.82 6.69
N LEU A 141 5.66 11.37 5.53
CA LEU A 141 5.28 10.13 4.89
C LEU A 141 6.47 9.15 4.92
N CYS A 142 6.19 7.89 5.26
CA CYS A 142 7.14 6.80 5.08
C CYS A 142 6.43 5.50 4.67
N LEU A 143 7.19 4.58 4.06
CA LEU A 143 6.68 3.27 3.69
C LEU A 143 7.08 2.22 4.73
N THR A 144 6.08 1.50 5.24
CA THR A 144 6.26 0.47 6.28
C THR A 144 5.53 -0.82 5.94
N CYS A 145 5.93 -1.89 6.61
CA CYS A 145 5.20 -3.15 6.67
C CYS A 145 5.39 -3.73 8.08
N GLU A 146 4.42 -3.47 8.96
CA GLU A 146 4.41 -3.92 10.35
C GLU A 146 4.33 -5.46 10.44
N ARG A 147 5.23 -6.08 11.21
CA ARG A 147 5.37 -7.55 11.32
C ARG A 147 4.98 -8.12 12.69
N ALA A 148 4.41 -7.34 13.59
CA ALA A 148 4.30 -7.75 14.99
C ALA A 148 3.05 -8.60 15.32
N GLY A 149 3.26 -9.60 16.18
CA GLY A 149 2.21 -10.31 16.91
C GLY A 149 1.39 -11.32 16.09
N PRO A 150 0.19 -11.71 16.56
CA PRO A 150 -0.71 -12.63 15.86
C PRO A 150 -1.48 -11.94 14.71
N VAL A 151 -1.01 -10.76 14.25
CA VAL A 151 -1.61 -10.01 13.15
C VAL A 151 -1.51 -10.86 11.89
N ARG A 152 -2.60 -11.55 11.56
CA ARG A 152 -2.68 -12.46 10.43
C ARG A 152 -2.56 -11.75 9.07
N THR A 153 -2.68 -10.43 9.04
CA THR A 153 -2.80 -9.65 7.80
C THR A 153 -1.67 -8.65 7.67
N GLN A 154 -0.76 -8.92 6.73
CA GLN A 154 0.36 -8.04 6.41
C GLN A 154 -0.02 -7.15 5.21
N LYS A 155 0.28 -5.86 5.33
CA LYS A 155 0.01 -4.85 4.30
C LYS A 155 1.20 -3.91 4.18
N VAL A 156 1.47 -3.45 2.97
CA VAL A 156 2.35 -2.30 2.76
C VAL A 156 1.57 -1.05 3.15
N ARG A 157 2.19 -0.17 3.94
CA ARG A 157 1.53 1.03 4.44
C ARG A 157 2.32 2.29 4.13
N GLY A 158 1.64 3.30 3.62
CA GLY A 158 2.11 4.68 3.66
C GLY A 158 1.69 5.30 4.99
N MET A 159 2.60 5.47 5.93
CA MET A 159 2.26 6.11 7.20
C MET A 159 2.44 7.62 7.08
N LEU A 160 1.32 8.33 7.16
CA LEU A 160 1.23 9.78 7.22
C LEU A 160 1.10 10.20 8.68
N ILE A 161 2.03 11.03 9.15
CA ILE A 161 2.15 11.40 10.57
C ILE A 161 2.41 12.90 10.64
N ARG A 162 1.80 13.63 11.57
CA ARG A 162 2.15 15.05 11.76
C ARG A 162 3.63 15.16 12.10
N LYS A 163 4.35 16.07 11.44
CA LYS A 163 5.79 16.27 11.65
C LYS A 163 6.09 16.57 13.12
N SER A 164 5.28 17.42 13.74
CA SER A 164 5.41 17.78 15.16
C SER A 164 5.33 16.56 16.09
N LEU A 165 4.51 15.57 15.76
CA LEU A 165 4.39 14.34 16.56
C LEU A 165 5.66 13.49 16.48
N LEU A 166 6.31 13.38 15.31
CA LEU A 166 7.57 12.63 15.21
C LEU A 166 8.74 13.37 15.87
N THR A 167 8.81 14.69 15.73
CA THR A 167 9.91 15.49 16.30
C THR A 167 9.80 15.67 17.81
N ALA A 168 8.58 15.68 18.35
CA ALA A 168 8.29 15.80 19.77
C ALA A 168 7.51 14.57 20.24
N PHE A 169 8.04 13.38 19.96
CA PHE A 169 7.35 12.14 20.24
C PHE A 169 7.13 11.95 21.75
N PRO A 170 5.90 11.69 22.20
CA PRO A 170 5.61 11.60 23.62
C PRO A 170 6.26 10.37 24.25
N ARG A 171 6.76 10.52 25.48
CA ARG A 171 7.34 9.41 26.26
C ARG A 171 6.25 8.51 26.85
N GLU A 172 5.11 9.08 27.18
CA GLU A 172 3.97 8.37 27.74
C GLU A 172 3.19 7.63 26.66
N GLU A 173 2.85 6.38 26.93
CA GLU A 173 2.07 5.54 26.03
C GLU A 173 0.60 5.99 26.01
N PRO A 174 0.02 6.26 24.82
CA PRO A 174 -1.37 6.68 24.71
C PRO A 174 -2.32 5.48 24.94
N ARG A 175 -3.58 5.79 25.18
CA ARG A 175 -4.66 4.81 25.12
C ARG A 175 -4.86 4.35 23.67
N TYR A 176 -5.39 3.14 23.50
CA TYR A 176 -5.63 2.56 22.18
C TYR A 176 -7.12 2.42 21.89
N GLU A 177 -7.54 2.79 20.68
CA GLU A 177 -8.90 2.47 20.19
C GLU A 177 -9.12 0.96 20.06
N SER A 178 -8.05 0.20 19.84
CA SER A 178 -8.05 -1.26 19.72
C SER A 178 -6.77 -1.84 20.30
N SER A 179 -6.86 -3.00 20.95
CA SER A 179 -5.71 -3.70 21.54
C SER A 179 -4.57 -3.96 20.55
N TRP A 180 -4.88 -4.06 19.24
CA TRP A 180 -3.89 -4.25 18.19
C TRP A 180 -3.06 -3.00 17.86
N HIS A 181 -3.47 -1.81 18.30
CA HIS A 181 -2.73 -0.55 18.04
C HIS A 181 -1.43 -0.45 18.86
N VAL A 182 -1.17 -1.37 19.80
CA VAL A 182 0.13 -1.47 20.48
C VAL A 182 1.29 -1.66 19.48
N THR A 183 1.06 -2.41 18.40
CA THR A 183 2.04 -2.57 17.32
C THR A 183 2.33 -1.23 16.66
N ARG A 184 1.28 -0.46 16.37
CA ARG A 184 1.39 0.87 15.75
C ARG A 184 2.18 1.82 16.65
N TRP A 185 1.94 1.79 17.94
CA TRP A 185 2.68 2.62 18.89
C TRP A 185 4.18 2.32 18.87
N LYS A 186 4.56 1.04 18.92
CA LYS A 186 5.97 0.61 18.81
C LYS A 186 6.59 1.03 17.47
N THR A 187 5.85 0.88 16.38
CA THR A 187 6.30 1.36 15.06
C THR A 187 6.50 2.86 15.06
N LEU A 188 5.59 3.66 15.63
CA LEU A 188 5.74 5.12 15.71
C LEU A 188 6.98 5.54 16.52
N GLN A 189 7.29 4.83 17.61
CA GLN A 189 8.53 5.05 18.37
C GLN A 189 9.77 4.82 17.48
N GLN A 190 9.82 3.69 16.76
CA GLN A 190 10.91 3.39 15.83
C GLN A 190 11.00 4.43 14.71
N LEU A 191 9.86 4.89 14.17
CA LEU A 191 9.83 5.93 13.14
C LEU A 191 10.38 7.26 13.65
N ALA A 192 10.06 7.67 14.88
CA ALA A 192 10.58 8.91 15.47
C ALA A 192 12.11 8.87 15.56
N GLU A 193 12.69 7.75 16.00
CA GLU A 193 14.14 7.57 16.02
C GLU A 193 14.77 7.54 14.62
N GLN A 194 14.13 6.81 13.69
CA GLN A 194 14.64 6.65 12.33
C GLN A 194 14.55 7.93 11.52
N TYR A 195 13.56 8.78 11.77
CA TYR A 195 13.42 10.06 11.10
C TYR A 195 14.60 10.99 11.40
N ALA A 196 15.09 11.00 12.65
CA ALA A 196 16.29 11.75 13.03
C ALA A 196 17.58 11.16 12.42
N LYS A 197 17.70 9.83 12.36
CA LYS A 197 18.92 9.13 11.91
C LYS A 197 19.03 9.01 10.37
N ASN A 198 17.91 8.75 9.71
CA ASN A 198 17.83 8.37 8.30
C ASN A 198 16.71 9.16 7.58
N PRO A 199 16.81 10.50 7.49
CA PRO A 199 15.73 11.34 6.98
C PRO A 199 15.34 11.03 5.52
N HIS A 200 16.27 10.48 4.72
CA HIS A 200 16.02 10.08 3.33
C HIS A 200 14.96 8.96 3.17
N ARG A 201 14.62 8.21 4.24
CA ARG A 201 13.55 7.18 4.23
C ARG A 201 12.16 7.80 4.41
N PHE A 202 12.09 9.12 4.55
CA PHE A 202 10.89 9.88 4.82
C PHE A 202 10.73 10.99 3.79
N LEU A 203 9.48 11.40 3.55
CA LEU A 203 9.16 12.51 2.68
C LEU A 203 8.25 13.48 3.45
N GLU A 204 8.66 14.74 3.53
CA GLU A 204 7.84 15.78 4.12
C GLU A 204 6.85 16.32 3.09
N LEU A 205 5.64 16.63 3.55
CA LEU A 205 4.59 17.18 2.73
C LEU A 205 3.66 18.07 3.54
N GLU A 206 3.08 19.05 2.86
CA GLU A 206 2.04 19.90 3.42
C GLU A 206 0.68 19.49 2.87
N ILE A 207 -0.32 19.44 3.74
CA ILE A 207 -1.72 19.26 3.35
C ILE A 207 -2.49 20.54 3.68
N CYS A 208 -3.28 21.00 2.71
CA CYS A 208 -4.19 22.14 2.87
C CYS A 208 -5.65 21.64 2.84
N LEU A 209 -6.50 22.18 3.72
CA LEU A 209 -7.94 21.89 3.79
C LEU A 209 -8.75 23.19 3.84
#